data_AF-A0A7Y0H389-F1
#
_entry.id   AF-A0A7Y0H389-F1
#
_cell.length_a   1.000
_cell.length_b   1.000
_cell.length_c   1.000
_cell.angle_alpha   90.00
_cell.angle_beta   90.00
_cell.angle_gamma   90.00
#
_symmetry.space_group_name_H-M   'P 1'
#
loop_
_entity.id
_entity.type
_entity.pdbx_description
1 polymer ?
#
loop_
_entity_poly.entity_id
_entity_poly.type
_entity_poly.pdbx_seq_one_letter_code
_entity_poly.pdbx_strand_id
1 'polypeptide(L)'
;MKILLHAYENDHFLGVIRALRDIEDDAQDEVVKIIREWDVIEAVQTAQLVRGRVEIIRTFEAMIARKVPEKPHMQDFLIDHPWLIDPAWQMLTHEKSLDNVLDKHFNSNKLVKKRGGRRLDFLCLADTGHAVVIEVKRPGDRVGVSELRQLEDYLLYLNRWNEQSTGGRARRSQITGVLIYSRMDDDGRELADRMRARGDVIILTWDALLETAQRLHKEYLAVVTARAPEDDPRIVALGGLDDDGASAI
;
A
#
# COMPACT_ATOMS: atom_id res chain seq x y z
N MET A 1 13.39 -28.66 -0.11
CA MET A 1 12.47 -28.82 1.04
C MET A 1 11.36 -27.76 1.05
N LYS A 2 11.65 -26.44 1.03
CA LYS A 2 10.63 -25.37 0.97
C LYS A 2 9.64 -25.46 -0.22
N ILE A 3 10.11 -25.78 -1.43
CA ILE A 3 9.24 -25.90 -2.63
C ILE A 3 8.25 -27.08 -2.51
N LEU A 4 8.68 -28.20 -1.90
CA LEU A 4 7.84 -29.37 -1.66
C LEU A 4 6.79 -29.11 -0.57
N LEU A 5 7.15 -28.34 0.46
CA LEU A 5 6.21 -27.90 1.50
C LEU A 5 5.14 -26.97 0.92
N HIS A 6 5.55 -25.97 0.13
CA HIS A 6 4.60 -25.07 -0.55
C HIS A 6 3.73 -25.79 -1.58
N ALA A 7 4.25 -26.80 -2.28
CA ALA A 7 3.45 -27.62 -3.19
C ALA A 7 2.41 -28.46 -2.43
N TYR A 8 2.79 -29.03 -1.28
CA TYR A 8 1.89 -29.78 -0.41
C TYR A 8 0.83 -28.89 0.25
N GLU A 9 1.20 -27.70 0.73
CA GLU A 9 0.28 -26.68 1.26
C GLU A 9 -0.74 -26.26 0.19
N ASN A 10 -0.31 -26.08 -1.07
CA ASN A 10 -1.19 -25.80 -2.20
C ASN A 10 -2.11 -26.97 -2.58
N ASP A 11 -1.60 -28.20 -2.55
CA ASP A 11 -2.41 -29.38 -2.92
C ASP A 11 -3.47 -29.69 -1.84
N HIS A 12 -3.12 -29.48 -0.57
CA HIS A 12 -4.06 -29.53 0.55
C HIS A 12 -5.12 -28.43 0.45
N PHE A 13 -4.72 -27.19 0.16
CA PHE A 13 -5.63 -26.07 -0.12
C PHE A 13 -6.61 -26.38 -1.25
N LEU A 14 -6.13 -26.92 -2.38
CA LEU A 14 -6.99 -27.34 -3.49
C LEU A 14 -7.89 -28.52 -3.11
N GLY A 15 -7.44 -29.40 -2.21
CA GLY A 15 -8.22 -30.48 -1.64
C GLY A 15 -9.44 -29.98 -0.86
N VAL A 16 -9.26 -28.98 0.01
CA VAL A 16 -10.33 -28.35 0.81
C VAL A 16 -11.39 -27.70 -0.11
N ILE A 17 -10.95 -26.99 -1.16
CA ILE A 17 -11.87 -26.38 -2.15
C ILE A 17 -12.64 -27.44 -2.95
N ARG A 18 -11.98 -28.53 -3.35
CA ARG A 18 -12.63 -29.62 -4.10
C ARG A 18 -13.67 -30.33 -3.23
N ALA A 19 -13.38 -30.52 -1.95
CA ALA A 19 -14.31 -31.12 -1.02
C ALA A 19 -15.63 -30.31 -0.91
N LEU A 20 -15.58 -28.97 -0.95
CA LEU A 20 -16.80 -28.13 -0.96
C LEU A 20 -17.74 -28.41 -2.14
N ARG A 21 -17.21 -28.79 -3.30
CA ARG A 21 -18.01 -29.01 -4.52
C ARG A 21 -18.74 -30.34 -4.51
N ASP A 22 -18.21 -31.32 -3.80
CA ASP A 22 -18.64 -32.72 -3.86
C ASP A 22 -19.52 -33.11 -2.65
N ILE A 23 -19.94 -32.12 -1.84
CA ILE A 23 -20.82 -32.28 -0.68
C ILE A 23 -22.29 -32.48 -1.11
N GLU A 24 -22.95 -33.48 -0.53
CA GLU A 24 -24.40 -33.70 -0.66
C GLU A 24 -25.18 -32.69 0.22
N ASP A 25 -26.39 -32.30 -0.21
CA ASP A 25 -27.20 -31.22 0.40
C ASP A 25 -27.51 -31.41 1.91
N ASP A 26 -27.34 -32.62 2.46
CA ASP A 26 -27.58 -32.96 3.87
C ASP A 26 -26.31 -33.08 4.75
N ALA A 27 -25.11 -32.92 4.19
CA ALA A 27 -23.84 -33.09 4.92
C ALA A 27 -23.34 -31.80 5.59
N GLN A 28 -24.20 -31.16 6.41
CA GLN A 28 -23.89 -29.90 7.10
C GLN A 28 -22.62 -29.96 7.97
N ASP A 29 -22.39 -31.08 8.67
CA ASP A 29 -21.21 -31.26 9.54
C ASP A 29 -19.90 -31.32 8.74
N GLU A 30 -19.94 -31.82 7.51
CA GLU A 30 -18.77 -31.90 6.63
C GLU A 30 -18.40 -30.52 6.09
N VAL A 31 -19.40 -29.72 5.69
CA VAL A 31 -19.22 -28.30 5.31
C VAL A 31 -18.55 -27.52 6.43
N VAL A 32 -19.02 -27.66 7.67
CA VAL A 32 -18.46 -26.93 8.82
C VAL A 32 -16.99 -27.31 9.06
N LYS A 33 -16.63 -28.59 8.92
CA LYS A 33 -15.23 -29.04 9.05
C LYS A 33 -14.34 -28.41 7.97
N ILE A 34 -14.83 -28.35 6.74
CA ILE A 34 -14.10 -27.79 5.61
C ILE A 34 -13.89 -26.28 5.77
N ILE A 35 -14.91 -25.54 6.22
CA ILE A 35 -14.80 -24.10 6.52
C ILE A 35 -13.78 -23.87 7.64
N ARG A 36 -13.81 -24.66 8.72
CA ARG A 36 -12.83 -24.53 9.81
C ARG A 36 -11.41 -24.77 9.31
N GLU A 37 -11.20 -25.79 8.48
CA GLU A 37 -9.89 -26.06 7.90
C GLU A 37 -9.44 -24.92 6.98
N TRP A 38 -10.37 -24.32 6.22
CA TRP A 38 -10.11 -23.13 5.42
C TRP A 38 -9.66 -21.95 6.29
N ASP A 39 -10.38 -21.66 7.38
CA ASP A 39 -10.04 -20.55 8.29
C ASP A 39 -8.63 -20.72 8.88
N VAL A 40 -8.22 -21.96 9.20
CA VAL A 40 -6.85 -22.24 9.67
C VAL A 40 -5.82 -22.00 8.57
N ILE A 41 -6.08 -22.44 7.33
CA ILE A 41 -5.18 -22.22 6.21
C ILE A 41 -5.04 -20.72 5.92
N GLU A 42 -6.16 -19.98 5.90
CA GLU A 42 -6.18 -18.53 5.70
C GLU A 42 -5.35 -17.83 6.78
N ALA A 43 -5.52 -18.20 8.05
CA ALA A 43 -4.74 -17.66 9.17
C ALA A 43 -3.24 -17.91 9.03
N VAL A 44 -2.83 -19.14 8.72
CA VAL A 44 -1.41 -19.49 8.56
C VAL A 44 -0.77 -18.72 7.39
N GLN A 45 -1.45 -18.66 6.23
CA GLN A 45 -0.95 -17.92 5.07
C GLN A 45 -0.88 -16.42 5.34
N THR A 46 -1.89 -15.88 6.01
CA THR A 46 -1.94 -14.46 6.41
C THR A 46 -0.80 -14.13 7.37
N ALA A 47 -0.53 -14.98 8.36
CA ALA A 47 0.58 -14.81 9.28
C ALA A 47 1.93 -14.79 8.56
N GLN A 48 2.15 -15.68 7.58
CA GLN A 48 3.36 -15.67 6.77
C GLN A 48 3.52 -14.38 5.97
N LEU A 49 2.44 -13.91 5.33
CA LEU A 49 2.44 -12.65 4.58
C LEU A 49 2.72 -11.44 5.49
N VAL A 50 2.00 -11.34 6.60
CA VAL A 50 2.13 -10.24 7.57
C VAL A 50 3.55 -10.19 8.13
N ARG A 51 4.16 -11.33 8.46
CA ARG A 51 5.55 -11.40 8.91
C ARG A 51 6.54 -10.82 7.90
N GLY A 52 6.37 -11.16 6.62
CA GLY A 52 7.18 -10.56 5.55
C GLY A 52 7.00 -9.04 5.47
N ARG A 53 5.76 -8.55 5.63
CA ARG A 53 5.46 -7.11 5.63
C ARG A 53 5.98 -6.38 6.86
N VAL A 54 5.99 -7.01 8.04
CA VAL A 54 6.58 -6.43 9.26
C VAL A 54 8.07 -6.13 9.07
N GLU A 55 8.82 -7.01 8.41
CA GLU A 55 10.24 -6.74 8.10
C GLU A 55 10.42 -5.56 7.11
N ILE A 56 9.50 -5.41 6.15
CA ILE A 56 9.47 -4.26 5.24
C ILE A 56 9.14 -2.98 6.03
N ILE A 57 8.16 -3.02 6.94
CA ILE A 57 7.78 -1.91 7.81
C ILE A 57 8.93 -1.49 8.73
N ARG A 58 9.67 -2.44 9.32
CA ARG A 58 10.88 -2.16 10.12
C ARG A 58 11.98 -1.49 9.29
N THR A 59 12.16 -1.94 8.04
CA THR A 59 13.08 -1.28 7.11
C THR A 59 12.63 0.15 6.82
N PHE A 60 11.34 0.35 6.60
CA PHE A 60 10.74 1.66 6.36
C PHE A 60 10.92 2.62 7.54
N GLU A 61 10.65 2.15 8.76
CA GLU A 61 10.90 2.88 10.00
C GLU A 61 12.36 3.32 10.10
N ALA A 62 13.30 2.40 9.84
CA ALA A 62 14.71 2.73 9.87
C ALA A 62 15.11 3.76 8.79
N MET A 63 14.47 3.75 7.62
CA MET A 63 14.68 4.75 6.57
C MET A 63 14.17 6.13 6.98
N ILE A 64 12.99 6.19 7.63
CA ILE A 64 12.42 7.42 8.19
C ILE A 64 13.37 7.99 9.25
N ALA A 65 13.80 7.17 10.22
CA ALA A 65 14.70 7.58 11.30
C ALA A 65 16.05 8.11 10.77
N ARG A 66 16.61 7.48 9.73
CA ARG A 66 17.85 7.92 9.06
C ARG A 66 17.67 9.12 8.14
N LYS A 67 16.45 9.61 7.95
CA LYS A 67 16.12 10.70 7.01
C LYS A 67 16.66 10.43 5.62
N VAL A 68 16.41 9.22 5.12
CA VAL A 68 16.83 8.79 3.78
C VAL A 68 16.32 9.80 2.73
N PRO A 69 17.13 10.18 1.72
CA PRO A 69 16.69 11.12 0.69
C PRO A 69 15.42 10.65 -0.02
N GLU A 70 14.51 11.60 -0.26
CA GLU A 70 13.28 11.38 -1.03
C GLU A 70 13.55 10.61 -2.34
N LYS A 71 14.53 11.11 -3.11
CA LYS A 71 14.94 10.53 -4.39
C LYS A 71 16.34 9.92 -4.29
N PRO A 72 16.59 8.77 -4.92
CA PRO A 72 15.60 7.83 -5.45
C PRO A 72 14.83 7.04 -4.38
N HIS A 73 15.37 7.02 -3.17
CA HIS A 73 15.18 5.90 -2.25
C HIS A 73 13.78 5.81 -1.64
N MET A 74 13.24 6.89 -1.04
CA MET A 74 11.89 6.82 -0.45
C MET A 74 10.82 6.60 -1.54
N GLN A 75 11.00 7.21 -2.72
CA GLN A 75 10.11 7.00 -3.85
C GLN A 75 10.12 5.56 -4.35
N ASP A 76 11.30 4.97 -4.58
CA ASP A 76 11.42 3.58 -5.05
C ASP A 76 10.78 2.62 -4.02
N PHE A 77 10.98 2.88 -2.72
CA PHE A 77 10.39 2.07 -1.68
C PHE A 77 8.85 2.12 -1.66
N LEU A 78 8.25 3.30 -1.87
CA LEU A 78 6.80 3.44 -1.96
C LEU A 78 6.22 2.89 -3.27
N ILE A 79 6.99 2.92 -4.36
CA ILE A 79 6.62 2.27 -5.63
C ILE A 79 6.56 0.75 -5.48
N ASP A 80 7.54 0.17 -4.80
CA ASP A 80 7.60 -1.28 -4.59
C ASP A 80 6.60 -1.76 -3.53
N HIS A 81 6.18 -0.87 -2.62
CA HIS A 81 5.33 -1.17 -1.47
C HIS A 81 4.17 -0.16 -1.30
N PRO A 82 3.29 0.01 -2.30
CA PRO A 82 2.20 1.00 -2.25
C PRO A 82 1.18 0.73 -1.15
N TRP A 83 1.08 -0.54 -0.72
CA TRP A 83 0.26 -0.98 0.41
C TRP A 83 0.67 -0.37 1.75
N LEU A 84 1.84 0.25 1.85
CA LEU A 84 2.22 1.04 3.02
C LEU A 84 1.31 2.27 3.18
N ILE A 85 0.90 2.88 2.06
CA ILE A 85 0.04 4.08 2.05
C ILE A 85 -1.42 3.71 2.27
N ASP A 86 -1.90 2.72 1.51
CA ASP A 86 -3.25 2.18 1.64
C ASP A 86 -3.20 0.69 1.26
N PRO A 87 -3.62 -0.24 2.12
CA PRO A 87 -3.60 -1.68 1.81
C PRO A 87 -4.33 -2.05 0.51
N ALA A 88 -5.35 -1.28 0.11
CA ALA A 88 -6.08 -1.50 -1.13
C ALA A 88 -5.21 -1.25 -2.37
N TRP A 89 -4.08 -0.56 -2.24
CA TRP A 89 -3.22 -0.17 -3.35
C TRP A 89 -2.16 -1.21 -3.72
N GLN A 90 -2.27 -2.43 -3.21
CA GLN A 90 -1.36 -3.54 -3.52
C GLN A 90 -1.18 -3.80 -5.03
N MET A 91 -2.22 -3.54 -5.83
CA MET A 91 -2.22 -3.75 -7.28
C MET A 91 -1.82 -2.52 -8.10
N LEU A 92 -1.64 -1.35 -7.46
CA LEU A 92 -1.19 -0.17 -8.17
C LEU A 92 0.27 -0.34 -8.57
N THR A 93 0.60 0.09 -9.80
CA THR A 93 1.96 -0.02 -10.35
C THR A 93 2.47 1.33 -10.79
N HIS A 94 3.80 1.48 -10.91
CA HIS A 94 4.41 2.73 -11.37
C HIS A 94 3.97 3.10 -12.78
N GLU A 95 3.15 4.15 -12.88
CA GLU A 95 2.56 4.62 -14.12
C GLU A 95 3.40 5.74 -14.75
N LYS A 96 4.50 5.32 -15.38
CA LYS A 96 5.46 6.22 -16.04
C LYS A 96 4.82 7.09 -17.13
N SER A 97 3.69 6.68 -17.72
CA SER A 97 3.03 7.53 -18.72
C SER A 97 2.42 8.78 -18.08
N LEU A 98 1.85 8.67 -16.88
CA LEU A 98 1.32 9.80 -16.13
C LEU A 98 2.44 10.70 -15.59
N ASP A 99 3.56 10.11 -15.14
CA ASP A 99 4.78 10.86 -14.80
C ASP A 99 5.19 11.77 -15.97
N ASN A 100 5.25 11.21 -17.18
CA ASN A 100 5.63 11.94 -18.38
C ASN A 100 4.61 13.03 -18.77
N VAL A 101 3.32 12.80 -18.53
CA VAL A 101 2.26 13.78 -18.78
C VAL A 101 2.45 15.00 -17.88
N LEU A 102 2.65 14.78 -16.59
CA LEU A 102 2.91 15.86 -15.63
C LEU A 102 4.26 16.54 -15.86
N ASP A 103 5.33 15.79 -16.09
CA ASP A 103 6.67 16.36 -16.28
C ASP A 103 6.73 17.26 -17.52
N LYS A 104 6.10 16.85 -18.62
CA LYS A 104 5.99 17.68 -19.84
C LYS A 104 5.24 18.98 -19.59
N HIS A 105 4.21 18.97 -18.74
CA HIS A 105 3.45 20.17 -18.46
C HIS A 105 4.19 21.12 -17.50
N PHE A 106 4.69 20.60 -16.40
CA PHE A 106 5.21 21.42 -15.29
C PHE A 106 6.72 21.69 -15.34
N ASN A 107 7.49 20.92 -16.11
CA ASN A 107 8.96 21.03 -16.12
C ASN A 107 9.59 21.19 -17.53
N SER A 108 8.77 21.34 -18.58
CA SER A 108 9.23 21.50 -19.98
C SER A 108 10.18 22.68 -20.21
N ASN A 109 10.13 23.72 -19.37
CA ASN A 109 11.00 24.90 -19.49
C ASN A 109 12.33 24.79 -18.71
N LYS A 110 12.56 23.73 -17.93
CA LYS A 110 13.82 23.50 -17.17
C LYS A 110 14.86 22.73 -18.01
N LEU A 111 15.00 23.10 -19.29
CA LEU A 111 15.95 22.53 -20.26
C LEU A 111 17.41 22.92 -19.95
N VAL A 112 17.94 22.49 -18.80
CA VAL A 112 19.37 22.27 -18.66
C VAL A 112 19.56 20.78 -18.41
N LYS A 113 19.89 20.08 -19.50
CA LYS A 113 20.25 18.66 -19.54
C LYS A 113 21.37 18.38 -18.55
N LYS A 114 21.05 17.92 -17.33
CA LYS A 114 21.98 17.06 -16.59
C LYS A 114 21.90 15.67 -17.21
N ARG A 115 23.05 15.14 -17.64
CA ARG A 115 23.18 13.74 -18.05
C ARG A 115 22.87 12.87 -16.82
N GLY A 116 21.75 12.15 -16.89
CA GLY A 116 21.17 11.38 -15.79
C GLY A 116 19.67 11.65 -15.74
N GLY A 117 18.83 10.60 -15.77
CA GLY A 117 17.37 10.75 -15.74
C GLY A 117 16.96 11.60 -14.53
N ARG A 118 16.37 12.77 -14.77
CA ARG A 118 15.91 13.65 -13.70
C ARG A 118 14.72 12.98 -13.01
N ARG A 119 14.93 12.48 -11.78
CA ARG A 119 13.83 11.95 -10.96
C ARG A 119 12.91 13.10 -10.53
N LEU A 120 11.61 12.91 -10.76
CA LEU A 120 10.54 13.86 -10.45
C LEU A 120 10.33 13.95 -8.94
N ASP A 121 9.84 15.10 -8.44
CA ASP A 121 9.50 15.30 -7.00
C ASP A 121 8.25 14.51 -6.57
N PHE A 122 7.55 13.96 -7.57
CA PHE A 122 6.41 13.10 -7.41
C PHE A 122 6.62 11.78 -8.15
N LEU A 123 5.72 10.83 -7.89
CA LEU A 123 5.55 9.62 -8.70
C LEU A 123 4.06 9.35 -8.91
N CYS A 124 3.71 8.71 -10.02
CA CYS A 124 2.35 8.27 -10.29
C CYS A 124 2.21 6.75 -10.16
N LEU A 125 1.20 6.31 -9.43
CA LEU A 125 0.76 4.92 -9.43
C LEU A 125 -0.59 4.78 -10.11
N ALA A 126 -0.86 3.67 -10.78
CA ALA A 126 -2.19 3.42 -11.34
C ALA A 126 -2.50 1.93 -11.52
N ASP A 127 -3.81 1.65 -11.59
CA ASP A 127 -4.40 0.46 -12.19
C ASP A 127 -5.38 0.89 -13.30
N THR A 128 -6.34 0.05 -13.69
CA THR A 128 -7.31 0.38 -14.75
C THR A 128 -8.25 1.52 -14.39
N GLY A 129 -8.67 1.65 -13.13
CA GLY A 129 -9.69 2.60 -12.67
C GLY A 129 -9.16 3.75 -11.83
N HIS A 130 -8.03 3.55 -11.14
CA HIS A 130 -7.48 4.49 -10.18
C HIS A 130 -6.10 4.98 -10.61
N ALA A 131 -5.89 6.30 -10.52
CA ALA A 131 -4.56 6.88 -10.57
C ALA A 131 -4.28 7.67 -9.28
N VAL A 132 -3.04 7.60 -8.84
CA VAL A 132 -2.55 8.30 -7.66
C VAL A 132 -1.32 9.11 -8.05
N VAL A 133 -1.30 10.40 -7.72
CA VAL A 133 -0.08 11.23 -7.79
C VAL A 133 0.42 11.47 -6.37
N ILE A 134 1.68 11.11 -6.11
CA ILE A 134 2.26 11.13 -4.78
C ILE A 134 3.42 12.12 -4.77
N GLU A 135 3.23 13.25 -4.11
CA GLU A 135 4.29 14.19 -3.75
C GLU A 135 4.89 13.73 -2.41
N VAL A 136 6.18 13.42 -2.43
CA VAL A 136 6.89 12.89 -1.25
C VAL A 136 7.96 13.91 -0.86
N LYS A 137 8.13 14.20 0.42
CA LYS A 137 9.27 14.99 0.91
C LYS A 137 10.17 14.16 1.81
N ARG A 138 11.45 14.52 1.86
CA ARG A 138 12.42 13.83 2.72
C ARG A 138 11.94 13.82 4.19
N PRO A 139 12.08 12.70 4.91
CA PRO A 139 11.81 12.68 6.35
C PRO A 139 12.65 13.74 7.08
N GLY A 140 12.00 14.48 7.96
CA GLY A 140 12.54 15.65 8.66
C GLY A 140 12.26 17.00 7.99
N ASP A 141 11.94 17.04 6.70
CA ASP A 141 11.71 18.31 6.00
C ASP A 141 10.38 18.95 6.42
N ARG A 142 10.34 20.29 6.31
CA ARG A 142 9.15 21.10 6.55
C ARG A 142 8.50 21.42 5.21
N VAL A 143 7.19 21.31 5.15
CA VAL A 143 6.35 21.71 4.01
C VAL A 143 5.45 22.88 4.41
N GLY A 144 4.90 23.55 3.41
CA GLY A 144 3.91 24.59 3.59
C GLY A 144 2.97 24.69 2.39
N VAL A 145 2.49 25.90 2.14
CA VAL A 145 1.51 26.20 1.08
C VAL A 145 2.02 25.83 -0.33
N SER A 146 3.33 25.94 -0.59
CA SER A 146 3.91 25.66 -1.91
C SER A 146 3.70 24.22 -2.34
N GLU A 147 4.00 23.25 -1.47
CA GLU A 147 3.89 21.82 -1.81
C GLU A 147 2.44 21.39 -1.98
N LEU A 148 1.53 21.96 -1.17
CA LEU A 148 0.09 21.69 -1.28
C LEU A 148 -0.50 22.22 -2.59
N ARG A 149 -0.13 23.45 -2.98
CA ARG A 149 -0.54 24.01 -4.28
C ARG A 149 0.03 23.21 -5.45
N GLN A 150 1.27 22.76 -5.34
CA GLN A 150 1.88 21.90 -6.35
C GLN A 150 1.10 20.59 -6.53
N LEU A 151 0.69 19.94 -5.43
CA LEU A 151 -0.15 18.74 -5.49
C LEU A 151 -1.53 19.04 -6.10
N GLU A 152 -2.16 20.15 -5.72
CA GLU A 152 -3.44 20.59 -6.28
C GLU A 152 -3.35 20.85 -7.79
N ASP A 153 -2.27 21.50 -8.24
CA ASP A 153 -2.00 21.75 -9.66
C ASP A 153 -1.85 20.42 -10.43
N TYR A 154 -1.17 19.43 -9.86
CA TYR A 154 -1.04 18.10 -10.46
C TYR A 154 -2.39 17.42 -10.62
N LEU A 155 -3.22 17.43 -9.57
CA LEU A 155 -4.56 16.84 -9.62
C LEU A 155 -5.44 17.54 -10.64
N LEU A 156 -5.46 18.87 -10.64
CA LEU A 156 -6.27 19.64 -11.55
C LEU A 156 -5.87 19.39 -13.01
N TYR A 157 -4.57 19.31 -13.29
CA TYR A 157 -4.09 18.99 -14.63
C TYR A 157 -4.41 17.55 -15.05
N LEU A 158 -4.14 16.55 -14.19
CA LEU A 158 -4.43 15.16 -14.48
C LEU A 158 -5.93 14.90 -14.70
N ASN A 159 -6.80 15.51 -13.90
CA ASN A 159 -8.25 15.40 -14.09
C ASN A 159 -8.69 15.92 -15.46
N ARG A 160 -8.25 17.12 -15.86
CA ARG A 160 -8.54 17.66 -17.21
C ARG A 160 -7.98 16.80 -18.32
N TRP A 161 -6.74 16.32 -18.17
CA TRP A 161 -6.12 15.42 -19.15
C TRP A 161 -6.89 14.10 -19.29
N ASN A 162 -7.35 13.55 -18.17
CA ASN A 162 -8.14 12.31 -18.11
C ASN A 162 -9.54 12.50 -18.72
N GLU A 163 -10.18 13.65 -18.53
CA GLU A 163 -11.45 14.01 -19.16
C GLU A 163 -11.36 14.17 -20.69
N GLN A 164 -10.26 14.77 -21.16
CA GLN A 164 -10.01 15.02 -22.58
C GLN A 164 -9.52 13.77 -23.33
N SER A 165 -9.13 12.72 -22.60
CA SER A 165 -8.67 11.46 -23.17
C SER A 165 -9.83 10.71 -23.84
N THR A 166 -10.06 11.02 -25.11
CA THR A 166 -10.97 10.29 -26.00
C THR A 166 -10.14 9.48 -27.01
N GLY A 167 -10.46 8.20 -27.21
CA GLY A 167 -9.82 7.38 -28.25
C GLY A 167 -8.86 6.27 -27.77
N GLY A 168 -9.31 5.40 -26.86
CA GLY A 168 -8.64 4.10 -26.59
C GLY A 168 -7.70 4.04 -25.39
N ARG A 169 -7.50 5.15 -24.66
CA ARG A 169 -6.93 5.11 -23.30
C ARG A 169 -8.06 4.96 -22.29
N ALA A 170 -7.93 4.03 -21.34
CA ALA A 170 -8.91 3.88 -20.29
C ALA A 170 -8.91 5.13 -19.40
N ARG A 171 -10.04 5.85 -19.39
CA ARG A 171 -10.27 6.95 -18.46
C ARG A 171 -10.26 6.39 -17.03
N ARG A 172 -9.48 7.02 -16.14
CA ARG A 172 -9.48 6.69 -14.72
C ARG A 172 -10.77 7.23 -14.09
N SER A 173 -11.49 6.39 -13.36
CA SER A 173 -12.69 6.80 -12.62
C SER A 173 -12.34 7.60 -11.36
N GLN A 174 -11.12 7.40 -10.83
CA GLN A 174 -10.65 8.08 -9.63
C GLN A 174 -9.22 8.57 -9.84
N ILE A 175 -8.95 9.82 -9.42
CA ILE A 175 -7.61 10.38 -9.34
C ILE A 175 -7.43 10.93 -7.94
N THR A 176 -6.40 10.47 -7.23
CA THR A 176 -6.12 10.84 -5.84
C THR A 176 -4.75 11.49 -5.72
N GLY A 177 -4.65 12.57 -4.95
CA GLY A 177 -3.38 13.20 -4.63
C GLY A 177 -2.88 12.76 -3.27
N VAL A 178 -1.59 12.52 -3.13
CA VAL A 178 -1.00 12.17 -1.85
C VAL A 178 0.15 13.12 -1.55
N LEU A 179 0.18 13.65 -0.33
CA LEU A 179 1.34 14.35 0.22
C LEU A 179 1.86 13.60 1.43
N ILE A 180 3.14 13.20 1.40
CA ILE A 180 3.82 12.58 2.53
C ILE A 180 4.92 13.53 3.04
N TYR A 181 4.83 13.93 4.31
CA TYR A 181 5.69 14.96 4.90
C TYR A 181 6.07 14.67 6.36
N SER A 182 6.87 15.53 7.01
CA SER A 182 7.15 15.41 8.45
C SER A 182 6.55 16.54 9.27
N ARG A 183 6.78 17.79 8.85
CA ARG A 183 6.31 18.98 9.56
C ARG A 183 5.65 19.93 8.60
N MET A 184 4.58 20.59 9.03
CA MET A 184 3.87 21.60 8.25
C MET A 184 3.85 22.93 9.01
N ASP A 185 3.84 24.06 8.31
CA ASP A 185 3.53 25.37 8.91
C ASP A 185 2.01 25.57 9.11
N ASP A 186 1.62 26.66 9.78
CA ASP A 186 0.21 26.95 10.09
C ASP A 186 -0.61 27.21 8.82
N ASP A 187 -0.10 28.03 7.91
CA ASP A 187 -0.77 28.35 6.63
C ASP A 187 -0.96 27.09 5.77
N GLY A 188 0.03 26.20 5.75
CA GLY A 188 -0.05 24.90 5.09
C GLY A 188 -1.10 24.00 5.73
N ARG A 189 -1.20 23.96 7.07
CA ARG A 189 -2.23 23.17 7.76
C ARG A 189 -3.64 23.61 7.36
N GLU A 190 -3.88 24.92 7.36
CA GLU A 190 -5.18 25.48 6.99
C GLU A 190 -5.59 25.11 5.55
N LEU A 191 -4.63 25.18 4.61
CA LEU A 191 -4.87 24.74 3.24
C LEU A 191 -5.08 23.22 3.14
N ALA A 192 -4.28 22.42 3.84
CA ALA A 192 -4.40 20.97 3.85
C ALA A 192 -5.78 20.52 4.34
N ASP A 193 -6.32 21.16 5.38
CA ASP A 193 -7.66 20.85 5.91
C ASP A 193 -8.77 21.15 4.89
N ARG A 194 -8.66 22.27 4.15
CA ARG A 194 -9.58 22.56 3.04
C ARG A 194 -9.47 21.53 1.92
N MET A 195 -8.26 21.09 1.57
CA MET A 195 -8.07 20.09 0.52
C MET A 195 -8.66 18.74 0.95
N ARG A 196 -8.41 18.29 2.19
CA ARG A 196 -9.00 17.05 2.75
C ARG A 196 -10.52 17.05 2.68
N ALA A 197 -11.17 18.19 2.94
CA ALA A 197 -12.63 18.31 2.89
C ALA A 197 -13.24 18.04 1.50
N ARG A 198 -12.45 18.11 0.41
CA ARG A 198 -12.90 17.77 -0.94
C ARG A 198 -12.86 16.27 -1.24
N GLY A 199 -12.10 15.49 -0.46
CA GLY A 199 -12.01 14.04 -0.58
C GLY A 199 -11.13 13.52 -1.73
N ASP A 200 -10.41 14.39 -2.43
CA ASP A 200 -9.52 14.02 -3.54
C ASP A 200 -8.04 13.89 -3.15
N VAL A 201 -7.72 14.13 -1.87
CA VAL A 201 -6.34 14.09 -1.35
C VAL A 201 -6.19 13.26 -0.08
N ILE A 202 -5.01 12.66 0.08
CA ILE A 202 -4.53 12.05 1.32
C ILE A 202 -3.27 12.80 1.74
N ILE A 203 -3.31 13.52 2.86
CA ILE A 203 -2.19 14.33 3.35
C ILE A 203 -1.79 13.80 4.72
N LEU A 204 -0.63 13.14 4.80
CA LEU A 204 -0.21 12.39 5.99
C LEU A 204 1.27 12.60 6.31
N THR A 205 1.63 12.42 7.57
CA THR A 205 3.04 12.43 7.99
C THR A 205 3.68 11.06 7.78
N TRP A 206 5.02 11.00 7.70
CA TRP A 206 5.76 9.74 7.73
C TRP A 206 5.45 8.91 8.97
N ASP A 207 5.28 9.55 10.13
CA ASP A 207 4.96 8.87 11.38
C ASP A 207 3.55 8.27 11.34
N ALA A 208 2.57 9.04 10.84
CA ALA A 208 1.20 8.55 10.68
C ALA A 208 1.10 7.41 9.65
N LEU A 209 1.90 7.48 8.58
CA LEU A 209 2.02 6.43 7.58
C LEU A 209 2.55 5.14 8.22
N LEU A 210 3.67 5.24 8.94
CA LEU A 210 4.30 4.12 9.63
C LEU A 210 3.37 3.50 10.67
N GLU A 211 2.79 4.31 11.54
CA GLU A 211 1.88 3.87 12.60
C GLU A 211 0.64 3.16 12.00
N THR A 212 0.08 3.71 10.93
CA THR A 212 -1.06 3.12 10.25
C THR A 212 -0.69 1.78 9.61
N ALA A 213 0.47 1.69 8.95
CA ALA A 213 0.96 0.43 8.40
C ALA A 213 1.18 -0.63 9.51
N GLN A 214 1.81 -0.27 10.62
CA GLN A 214 2.02 -1.16 11.77
C GLN A 214 0.69 -1.67 12.35
N ARG A 215 -0.23 -0.73 12.65
CA ARG A 215 -1.54 -1.03 13.23
C ARG A 215 -2.38 -1.94 12.33
N LEU A 216 -2.53 -1.61 11.05
CA LEU A 216 -3.38 -2.36 10.13
C LEU A 216 -2.91 -3.80 9.94
N HIS A 217 -1.59 -4.04 9.89
CA HIS A 217 -1.06 -5.40 9.73
C HIS A 217 -1.22 -6.24 11.01
N LYS A 218 -1.10 -5.60 12.18
CA LYS A 218 -1.37 -6.24 13.48
C LYS A 218 -2.85 -6.61 13.62
N GLU A 219 -3.74 -5.67 13.30
CA GLU A 219 -5.20 -5.89 13.32
C GLU A 219 -5.63 -6.97 12.32
N TYR A 220 -5.09 -6.94 11.10
CA TYR A 220 -5.42 -7.93 10.07
C TYR A 220 -5.04 -9.34 10.51
N LEU A 221 -3.85 -9.52 11.08
CA LEU A 221 -3.41 -10.82 11.61
C LEU A 221 -4.32 -11.31 12.74
N ALA A 222 -4.67 -10.41 13.68
CA ALA A 222 -5.55 -10.75 14.80
C ALA A 222 -6.95 -11.19 14.31
N VAL A 223 -7.53 -10.46 13.35
CA VAL A 223 -8.87 -10.76 12.81
C VAL A 223 -8.90 -12.12 12.10
N VAL A 224 -7.90 -12.43 11.27
CA VAL A 224 -7.88 -13.71 10.55
C VAL A 224 -7.59 -14.86 11.52
N THR A 225 -6.69 -14.68 12.49
CA THR A 225 -6.39 -15.72 13.49
C THR A 225 -7.60 -16.04 14.37
N ALA A 226 -8.41 -15.05 14.73
CA ALA A 226 -9.61 -15.22 15.56
C ALA A 226 -10.75 -16.01 14.88
N ARG A 227 -10.67 -16.25 13.56
CA ARG A 227 -11.64 -17.10 12.83
C ARG A 227 -11.31 -18.58 12.95
N ALA A 228 -10.02 -18.91 13.14
CA ALA A 228 -9.57 -20.27 13.26
C ALA A 228 -9.79 -20.83 14.68
N PRO A 229 -9.96 -22.15 14.87
CA PRO A 229 -10.04 -22.75 16.19
C PRO A 229 -8.79 -22.45 17.03
N GLU A 230 -8.98 -21.87 18.22
CA GLU A 230 -7.88 -21.43 19.11
C GLU A 230 -6.99 -22.59 19.57
N ASP A 231 -7.55 -23.81 19.64
CA ASP A 231 -6.86 -25.03 20.04
C ASP A 231 -6.16 -25.76 18.87
N ASP A 232 -6.29 -25.27 17.64
CA ASP A 232 -5.57 -25.85 16.50
C ASP A 232 -4.06 -25.66 16.69
N PRO A 233 -3.24 -26.73 16.65
CA PRO A 233 -1.80 -26.64 16.88
C PRO A 233 -1.09 -25.65 15.95
N ARG A 234 -1.60 -25.44 14.73
CA ARG A 234 -1.06 -24.48 13.77
C ARG A 234 -1.29 -23.05 14.24
N ILE A 235 -2.44 -22.76 14.83
CA ILE A 235 -2.80 -21.45 15.38
C ILE A 235 -2.03 -21.19 16.68
N VAL A 236 -1.95 -22.17 17.58
CA VAL A 236 -1.12 -22.09 18.79
C VAL A 236 0.34 -21.80 18.45
N ALA A 237 0.86 -22.44 17.39
CA ALA A 237 2.22 -22.17 16.92
C ALA A 237 2.43 -20.72 16.45
N LEU A 238 1.39 -20.03 15.95
CA LEU A 238 1.47 -18.61 15.59
C LEU A 238 1.65 -17.71 16.81
N GLY A 239 0.97 -17.98 17.92
CA GLY A 239 1.07 -17.17 19.15
C GLY A 239 2.43 -17.28 19.84
N GLY A 240 3.08 -18.44 19.79
CA GLY A 240 4.46 -18.62 20.31
C GLY A 240 5.54 -17.89 19.50
N LEU A 241 5.18 -17.30 18.36
CA LEU A 241 6.07 -16.56 17.47
C LEU A 241 5.98 -15.03 17.67
N ASP A 242 5.02 -14.57 18.47
CA ASP A 242 4.85 -13.16 18.83
C ASP A 242 5.91 -12.67 19.83
N ASP A 243 6.49 -13.57 20.64
CA ASP A 243 7.57 -13.24 21.60
C ASP A 243 8.90 -12.87 20.92
N ASP A 244 9.15 -13.35 19.69
CA ASP A 244 10.36 -13.03 18.92
C ASP A 244 10.16 -11.90 17.88
N GLY A 245 8.91 -11.45 17.65
CA GLY A 245 8.59 -10.58 16.51
C GLY A 245 7.47 -9.55 16.71
N ALA A 246 6.45 -9.85 17.52
CA ALA A 246 5.29 -8.96 17.72
C ALA A 246 5.35 -8.16 19.02
N SER A 247 6.17 -8.54 20.01
CA SER A 247 6.45 -7.68 21.17
C SER A 247 7.19 -6.37 20.81
N ALA A 248 7.58 -6.19 19.54
CA ALA A 248 8.24 -5.00 19.02
C ALA A 248 7.41 -4.24 17.96
N ILE A 249 6.07 -4.40 17.99
CA ILE A 249 5.09 -3.56 17.25
C ILE A 249 4.18 -2.83 18.24
#